data_AF-A0A7W7J059-F1
#
_entry.id   AF-A0A7W7J059-F1
#
_cell.length_a   1.000
_cell.length_b   1.000
_cell.length_c   1.000
_cell.angle_alpha   90.00
_cell.angle_beta   90.00
_cell.angle_gamma   90.00
#
_symmetry.space_group_name_H-M   'P 1'
#
loop_
_entity.id
_entity.type
_entity.pdbx_description
1 polymer ?
#
loop_
_entity_poly.entity_id
_entity_poly.type
_entity_poly.pdbx_seq_one_letter_code
_entity_poly.pdbx_strand_id
1 'polypeptide(L)'
;MFKYDFPTAVPTLHNLKRTIDDFLRESITLNSIDKIGAETEFAKEVAEILKGHRNNSQVQNLDFQYKKLIQITSDIHRLDLLEDNEIPEWLENELESVFHKIRNILLVLEIELN
;
A
#
# COMPACT_ATOMS: atom_id res chain seq x y z
N MET A 1 10.46 26.57 6.32
CA MET A 1 11.37 25.63 7.00
C MET A 1 10.50 24.51 7.55
N PHE A 2 10.43 23.38 6.85
CA PHE A 2 9.59 22.24 7.23
C PHE A 2 10.16 21.63 8.52
N LYS A 3 9.39 21.72 9.61
CA LYS A 3 9.68 21.06 10.89
C LYS A 3 8.99 19.69 10.90
N TYR A 4 9.54 18.73 10.17
CA TYR A 4 9.27 17.31 10.41
C TYR A 4 10.57 16.55 10.21
N ASP A 5 10.88 15.67 11.15
CA ASP A 5 12.11 14.89 11.19
C ASP A 5 12.12 13.87 10.05
N PHE A 6 12.71 14.28 8.92
CA PHE A 6 13.09 13.45 7.77
C PHE A 6 13.71 12.06 8.10
N PRO A 7 14.46 11.86 9.21
CA PRO A 7 15.03 10.56 9.55
C PRO A 7 14.01 9.42 9.75
N THR A 8 12.75 9.73 10.06
CA THR A 8 11.72 8.70 10.30
C THR A 8 10.96 8.27 9.04
N ALA A 9 10.96 9.11 8.00
CA ALA A 9 10.27 8.81 6.74
C ALA A 9 11.02 7.77 5.89
N VAL A 10 12.36 7.79 5.90
CA VAL A 10 13.19 6.86 5.10
C VAL A 10 13.04 5.39 5.54
N PRO A 11 13.12 5.05 6.85
CA PRO A 11 12.87 3.68 7.31
C PRO A 11 11.43 3.22 7.01
N THR A 12 10.45 4.12 7.14
CA THR A 12 9.04 3.84 6.85
C THR A 12 8.83 3.54 5.36
N LEU A 13 9.47 4.31 4.46
CA LEU A 13 9.47 4.05 3.01
C LEU A 13 10.11 2.70 2.66
N HIS A 14 11.23 2.36 3.29
CA HIS A 14 11.92 1.08 3.06
C HIS A 14 11.08 -0.11 3.50
N ASN A 15 10.43 -0.03 4.66
CA ASN A 15 9.52 -1.08 5.11
C ASN A 15 8.33 -1.27 4.16
N LEU A 16 7.65 -0.18 3.78
CA LEU A 16 6.52 -0.25 2.85
C LEU A 16 6.91 -0.87 1.51
N LYS A 17 8.06 -0.47 0.95
CA LYS A 17 8.57 -1.08 -0.28
C LYS A 17 8.80 -2.57 -0.13
N ARG A 18 9.42 -3.00 0.97
CA ARG A 18 9.63 -4.42 1.26
C ARG A 18 8.30 -5.18 1.35
N THR A 19 7.32 -4.65 2.11
CA THR A 19 6.00 -5.29 2.24
C THR A 19 5.30 -5.43 0.88
N ILE A 20 5.42 -4.43 0.01
CA ILE A 20 4.85 -4.49 -1.34
C ILE A 20 5.62 -5.48 -2.23
N ASP A 21 6.95 -5.47 -2.18
CA ASP A 21 7.77 -6.39 -2.95
C ASP A 21 7.54 -7.86 -2.52
N ASP A 22 7.33 -8.10 -1.22
CA ASP A 22 6.96 -9.42 -0.71
C ASP A 22 5.57 -9.83 -1.22
N PHE A 23 4.60 -8.92 -1.17
CA PHE A 23 3.25 -9.18 -1.69
C PHE A 23 3.23 -9.47 -3.20
N LEU A 24 4.04 -8.77 -4.00
CA LEU A 24 4.16 -8.98 -5.44
C LEU A 24 4.91 -10.28 -5.82
N ARG A 25 5.62 -10.91 -4.87
CA ARG A 25 6.38 -12.16 -5.09
C ARG A 25 5.61 -13.40 -4.66
N GLU A 26 4.75 -13.25 -3.66
CA GLU A 26 3.88 -14.31 -3.17
C GLU A 26 2.61 -14.40 -4.04
N SER A 27 2.04 -15.61 -4.14
CA SER A 27 0.68 -15.78 -4.66
C SER A 27 -0.29 -14.96 -3.80
N ILE A 28 -1.15 -14.15 -4.44
CA ILE A 28 -2.12 -13.33 -3.71
C ILE A 28 -3.18 -14.26 -3.10
N THR A 29 -3.27 -14.26 -1.76
CA THR A 29 -4.22 -15.07 -0.99
C THR A 29 -5.04 -14.16 -0.07
N LEU A 30 -6.18 -14.66 0.41
CA LEU A 30 -6.98 -13.94 1.42
C LEU A 30 -6.15 -13.59 2.68
N ASN A 31 -5.29 -14.50 3.13
CA ASN A 31 -4.41 -14.27 4.28
C ASN A 31 -3.35 -13.18 4.01
N SER A 32 -2.84 -13.07 2.79
CA SER A 32 -1.92 -11.97 2.46
C SER A 32 -2.66 -10.64 2.36
N ILE A 33 -3.93 -10.62 1.92
CA ILE A 33 -4.80 -9.44 1.91
C ILE A 33 -5.11 -8.90 3.31
N ASP A 34 -5.34 -9.79 4.28
CA ASP A 34 -5.62 -9.38 5.66
C ASP A 34 -4.44 -8.63 6.30
N LYS A 35 -3.20 -8.88 5.84
CA LYS A 35 -1.98 -8.22 6.34
C LYS A 35 -1.78 -6.80 5.82
N ILE A 36 -2.55 -6.37 4.84
CA ILE A 36 -2.45 -5.07 4.13
C ILE A 36 -3.74 -4.23 4.24
N GLY A 37 -4.79 -4.78 4.85
CA GLY A 37 -6.06 -4.10 5.10
C GLY A 37 -5.97 -2.94 6.11
N ALA A 38 -7.13 -2.42 6.50
CA ALA A 38 -7.22 -1.37 7.51
C ALA A 38 -6.66 -1.83 8.87
N GLU A 39 -6.08 -0.90 9.64
CA GLU A 39 -5.51 -1.15 10.98
C GLU A 39 -4.26 -2.05 11.03
N THR A 40 -3.67 -2.37 9.88
CA THR A 40 -2.42 -3.12 9.77
C THR A 40 -1.19 -2.23 10.00
N GLU A 41 -0.01 -2.85 10.18
CA GLU A 41 1.25 -2.07 10.26
C GLU A 41 1.49 -1.31 8.95
N PHE A 42 1.13 -1.90 7.81
CA PHE A 42 1.13 -1.23 6.51
C PHE A 42 0.26 0.04 6.52
N ALA A 43 -0.95 -0.03 7.09
CA ALA A 43 -1.83 1.13 7.22
C ALA A 43 -1.22 2.26 8.07
N LYS A 44 -0.53 1.92 9.16
CA LYS A 44 0.15 2.90 10.03
C LYS A 44 1.31 3.57 9.29
N GLU A 45 2.13 2.78 8.59
CA GLU A 45 3.27 3.29 7.83
C GLU A 45 2.83 4.24 6.70
N VAL A 46 1.77 3.89 5.96
CA VAL A 46 1.16 4.81 4.98
C VAL A 46 0.68 6.09 5.66
N ALA A 47 -0.04 5.98 6.78
CA ALA A 47 -0.58 7.15 7.50
C ALA A 47 0.53 8.10 7.99
N GLU A 48 1.69 7.59 8.41
CA GLU A 48 2.83 8.40 8.81
C GLU A 48 3.39 9.22 7.64
N ILE A 49 3.54 8.61 6.45
CA ILE A 49 3.95 9.34 5.24
C ILE A 49 2.94 10.44 4.89
N LEU A 50 1.64 10.12 4.96
CA LEU A 50 0.56 11.08 4.67
C LEU A 50 0.54 12.27 5.64
N LYS A 51 0.92 12.07 6.92
CA LYS A 51 0.99 13.15 7.91
C LYS A 51 2.12 14.13 7.62
N GLY A 52 3.30 13.65 7.24
CA GLY A 52 4.51 14.47 7.08
C GLY A 52 4.52 15.37 5.84
N HIS A 53 3.76 15.02 4.79
CA HIS A 53 4.04 15.52 3.44
C HIS A 53 2.79 15.84 2.60
N ARG A 54 1.71 16.33 3.22
CA ARG A 54 0.38 16.55 2.55
C ARG A 54 0.38 17.41 1.28
N ASN A 55 1.38 18.27 1.09
CA ASN A 55 1.50 19.13 -0.09
C ASN A 55 2.32 18.50 -1.23
N ASN A 56 2.90 17.32 -1.02
CA ASN A 56 3.63 16.59 -2.06
C ASN A 56 2.63 15.80 -2.93
N SER A 57 2.72 15.97 -4.26
CA SER A 57 1.80 15.32 -5.21
C SER A 57 1.91 13.80 -5.23
N GLN A 58 3.10 13.24 -4.98
CA GLN A 58 3.30 11.80 -4.84
C GLN A 58 2.63 11.26 -3.57
N VAL A 59 2.64 12.03 -2.48
CA VAL A 59 1.94 11.65 -1.25
C VAL A 59 0.42 11.69 -1.44
N GLN A 60 -0.11 12.60 -2.25
CA GLN A 60 -1.52 12.60 -2.64
C GLN A 60 -1.86 11.41 -3.54
N ASN A 61 -0.97 11.05 -4.48
CA ASN A 61 -1.13 9.86 -5.31
C ASN A 61 -1.08 8.58 -4.45
N LEU A 62 -0.21 8.54 -3.44
CA LEU A 62 -0.13 7.44 -2.48
C LEU A 62 -1.45 7.28 -1.72
N ASP A 63 -2.00 8.38 -1.20
CA ASP A 63 -3.32 8.37 -0.53
C ASP A 63 -4.43 7.83 -1.44
N PHE A 64 -4.44 8.27 -2.70
CA PHE A 64 -5.42 7.79 -3.69
C PHE A 64 -5.29 6.27 -3.94
N GLN A 65 -4.08 5.78 -4.21
CA GLN A 65 -3.86 4.35 -4.45
C GLN A 65 -4.12 3.51 -3.19
N TYR A 66 -3.78 4.02 -2.01
CA TYR A 66 -4.04 3.34 -0.74
C TYR A 66 -5.54 3.22 -0.45
N LYS A 67 -6.32 4.28 -0.67
CA LYS A 67 -7.78 4.22 -0.57
C LYS A 67 -8.39 3.21 -1.53
N LYS A 68 -7.84 3.14 -2.76
CA LYS A 68 -8.25 2.13 -3.74
C LYS A 68 -7.94 0.71 -3.25
N LEU A 69 -6.75 0.48 -2.70
CA LEU A 69 -6.38 -0.79 -2.08
C LEU A 69 -7.38 -1.19 -0.99
N ILE A 70 -7.68 -0.29 -0.05
CA ILE A 70 -8.64 -0.55 1.03
C ILE A 70 -10.02 -0.93 0.48
N GLN A 71 -10.49 -0.21 -0.54
CA GLN A 71 -11.76 -0.54 -1.19
C GLN A 71 -11.74 -1.95 -1.78
N ILE A 72 -10.69 -2.29 -2.55
CA ILE A 72 -10.54 -3.63 -3.14
C ILE A 72 -10.51 -4.71 -2.05
N THR A 73 -9.74 -4.52 -0.97
CA THR A 73 -9.70 -5.48 0.14
C THR A 73 -11.07 -5.66 0.80
N SER A 74 -11.81 -4.57 1.01
CA SER A 74 -13.18 -4.65 1.54
C SER A 74 -14.14 -5.33 0.57
N ASP A 75 -13.98 -5.12 -0.74
CA ASP A 75 -14.83 -5.76 -1.76
C ASP A 75 -14.55 -7.27 -1.80
N ILE A 76 -13.29 -7.69 -1.65
CA ILE A 76 -12.89 -9.11 -1.52
C ILE A 76 -13.57 -9.76 -0.31
N HIS A 77 -13.54 -9.10 0.86
CA HIS A 77 -14.23 -9.61 2.05
C HIS A 77 -15.75 -9.68 1.88
N ARG A 78 -16.35 -8.76 1.12
CA ARG A 78 -17.80 -8.73 0.85
C ARG A 78 -18.26 -9.73 -0.18
N LEU A 79 -17.37 -10.11 -1.10
CA LEU A 79 -17.66 -11.13 -2.11
C LEU A 79 -17.86 -12.52 -1.51
N ASP A 80 -17.57 -12.68 -0.21
CA ASP A 80 -17.81 -13.91 0.56
C ASP A 80 -17.38 -15.12 -0.27
N LEU A 81 -16.08 -15.13 -0.63
CA LEU A 81 -15.42 -16.14 -1.46
C LEU A 81 -15.42 -17.48 -0.72
N LEU A 82 -16.61 -18.06 -0.57
CA LEU A 82 -16.96 -19.10 0.40
C LEU A 82 -16.70 -20.52 -0.09
N GLU A 83 -16.46 -20.73 -1.39
CA GLU A 83 -16.35 -22.10 -1.92
C GLU A 83 -14.91 -22.59 -2.10
N ASP A 84 -13.94 -21.73 -2.45
CA ASP A 84 -12.55 -22.18 -2.72
C ASP A 84 -11.42 -21.33 -2.11
N ASN A 85 -11.71 -20.24 -1.36
CA ASN A 85 -10.70 -19.26 -0.90
C ASN A 85 -9.84 -18.63 -2.03
N GLU A 86 -10.21 -18.84 -3.29
CA GLU A 86 -9.53 -18.28 -4.45
C GLU A 86 -10.10 -16.89 -4.77
N ILE A 87 -9.19 -15.96 -5.05
CA ILE A 87 -9.54 -14.61 -5.48
C ILE A 87 -9.73 -14.64 -7.00
N PRO A 88 -10.82 -14.07 -7.54
CA PRO A 88 -11.00 -14.01 -8.99
C PRO A 88 -9.81 -13.36 -9.68
N GLU A 89 -9.36 -13.92 -10.80
CA GLU A 89 -8.17 -13.46 -11.55
C GLU A 89 -8.22 -11.96 -11.88
N TRP A 90 -9.39 -11.42 -12.22
CA TRP A 90 -9.55 -9.99 -12.51
C TRP A 90 -9.25 -9.09 -11.30
N LEU A 91 -9.51 -9.59 -10.09
CA LEU A 91 -9.35 -8.91 -8.82
C LEU A 91 -7.90 -9.02 -8.32
N GLU A 92 -7.27 -10.18 -8.56
CA GLU A 92 -5.83 -10.38 -8.40
C GLU A 92 -5.04 -9.40 -9.28
N ASN A 93 -5.37 -9.32 -10.58
CA ASN A 93 -4.77 -8.36 -11.51
C ASN A 93 -4.96 -6.90 -11.08
N GLU A 94 -6.13 -6.56 -10.53
CA GLU A 94 -6.39 -5.22 -10.05
C GLU A 94 -5.54 -4.88 -8.81
N LEU A 95 -5.43 -5.82 -7.86
CA LEU A 95 -4.54 -5.70 -6.71
C LEU A 95 -3.09 -5.51 -7.14
N GLU A 96 -2.57 -6.38 -8.01
CA GLU A 96 -1.20 -6.30 -8.51
C GLU A 96 -0.92 -4.94 -9.18
N SER A 97 -1.86 -4.45 -9.99
CA SER A 97 -1.77 -3.12 -10.61
C SER A 97 -1.68 -1.98 -9.59
N VAL A 98 -2.46 -2.05 -8.51
CA VAL A 98 -2.41 -1.06 -7.43
C VAL A 98 -1.09 -1.14 -6.68
N PHE A 99 -0.61 -2.34 -6.35
CA PHE A 99 0.68 -2.54 -5.68
C PHE A 99 1.85 -2.02 -6.51
N HIS A 100 1.87 -2.26 -7.82
CA HIS A 100 2.88 -1.69 -8.71
C HIS A 100 2.84 -0.15 -8.74
N LYS A 101 1.64 0.46 -8.72
CA LYS A 101 1.51 1.92 -8.65
C LYS A 101 2.04 2.47 -7.33
N ILE A 102 1.68 1.85 -6.21
CA ILE A 102 2.20 2.25 -4.89
C ILE A 102 3.72 2.12 -4.87
N ARG A 103 4.28 0.99 -5.32
CA ARG A 103 5.74 0.78 -5.42
C ARG A 103 6.44 1.89 -6.20
N ASN A 104 5.90 2.26 -7.37
CA ASN A 104 6.47 3.33 -8.21
C ASN A 104 6.40 4.69 -7.51
N ILE A 105 5.30 5.00 -6.81
CA ILE A 105 5.17 6.22 -6.02
C ILE A 105 6.21 6.26 -4.89
N LEU A 106 6.40 5.17 -4.16
CA LEU A 106 7.38 5.09 -3.08
C LEU A 106 8.82 5.24 -3.60
N LEU A 107 9.13 4.71 -4.80
CA LEU A 107 10.43 4.91 -5.44
C LEU A 107 10.69 6.38 -5.78
N VAL A 108 9.69 7.09 -6.31
CA VAL A 108 9.80 8.53 -6.58
C VAL A 108 9.96 9.31 -5.29
N LEU A 109 9.16 9.00 -4.26
CA LEU A 109 9.28 9.63 -2.94
C LEU A 109 10.67 9.43 -2.32
N GLU A 110 11.25 8.24 -2.42
CA GLU A 110 12.60 7.98 -1.94
C GLU A 110 13.65 8.82 -2.69
N ILE A 111 13.50 9.04 -3.99
CA ILE A 111 14.39 9.93 -4.76
C ILE A 111 14.20 11.40 -4.37
N GLU A 112 12.96 11.84 -4.15
CA GLU A 112 12.65 13.22 -3.76
C GLU A 112 13.07 13.57 -2.33
N LEU A 113 13.16 12.57 -1.45
CA LEU A 113 13.46 12.73 -0.03
C LEU A 113 14.93 12.45 0.34
N ASN A 114 15.73 11.89 -0.57
CA ASN A 114 17.19 11.74 -0.45
C ASN A 114 17.93 12.95 -1.04
#